data_AF-A0A7X9PDN2-F1
#
_entry.id   AF-A0A7X9PDN2-F1
#
_cell.length_a   1.000
_cell.length_b   1.000
_cell.length_c   1.000
_cell.angle_alpha   90.00
_cell.angle_beta   90.00
_cell.angle_gamma   90.00
#
_symmetry.space_group_name_H-M   'P 1'
#
loop_
_entity.id
_entity.type
_entity.pdbx_description
1 polymer ?
#
loop_
_entity_poly.entity_id
_entity_poly.type
_entity_poly.pdbx_seq_one_letter_code
_entity_poly.pdbx_strand_id
1 'polypeptide(L)'
;MNSLSKDLTRTLRYWYIDGLSEIAGGLVILLLGLTDLLAALVTGLPYWNWILGIGQPLLIFGAALLTRNLLPKIKEKVTYPRTGYVEYRKRTPSQKLRRILLPFLVAFLISALLGVFNQLIPDRYWPLLLAACMGLAITYLGIWLDLRRFYLEGFFCLVLGAALSWANLSDQWAAAYIFSGLGLMWVISGFIVFIRYLRSTAAREQGAGDE
;
A
#
# COMPACT_ATOMS: atom_id res chain seq x y z
N MET A 1 -2.90 -21.32 -16.70
CA MET A 1 -2.24 -20.01 -16.45
C MET A 1 -1.48 -19.61 -17.71
N ASN A 2 -2.04 -18.69 -18.51
CA ASN A 2 -1.54 -18.34 -19.86
C ASN A 2 -0.14 -17.70 -19.82
N SER A 3 0.66 -17.86 -20.88
CA SER A 3 1.99 -17.22 -21.00
C SER A 3 1.95 -15.71 -20.75
N LEU A 4 0.90 -15.04 -21.24
CA LEU A 4 0.66 -13.60 -21.03
C LEU A 4 0.56 -13.20 -19.55
N SER A 5 -0.03 -14.02 -18.68
CA SER A 5 -0.12 -13.69 -17.25
C SER A 5 1.23 -13.81 -16.55
N LYS A 6 2.10 -14.73 -16.99
CA LYS A 6 3.44 -14.92 -16.41
C LYS A 6 4.36 -13.72 -16.69
N ASP A 7 4.29 -13.15 -17.89
CA ASP A 7 5.11 -11.99 -18.28
C ASP A 7 4.68 -10.70 -17.55
N LEU A 8 3.36 -10.52 -17.35
CA LEU A 8 2.80 -9.44 -16.54
C LEU A 8 3.27 -9.51 -15.09
N THR A 9 3.20 -10.69 -14.46
CA THR A 9 3.66 -10.89 -13.07
C THR A 9 5.16 -10.62 -12.92
N ARG A 10 6.00 -11.05 -13.89
CA ARG A 10 7.44 -10.73 -13.90
C ARG A 10 7.70 -9.22 -13.96
N THR A 11 6.98 -8.52 -14.83
CA THR A 11 7.13 -7.07 -15.01
C THR A 11 6.75 -6.32 -13.74
N LEU A 12 5.66 -6.74 -13.09
CA LEU A 12 5.20 -6.12 -11.84
C LEU A 12 6.13 -6.44 -10.68
N ARG A 13 6.59 -7.69 -10.56
CA ARG A 13 7.58 -8.08 -9.56
C ARG A 13 8.87 -7.27 -9.68
N TYR A 14 9.34 -6.99 -10.89
CA TYR A 14 10.51 -6.14 -11.13
C TYR A 14 10.35 -4.75 -10.51
N TRP A 15 9.13 -4.22 -10.55
CA TRP A 15 8.82 -2.91 -9.99
C TRP A 15 8.89 -2.87 -8.45
N TYR A 16 8.87 -4.02 -7.77
CA TYR A 16 9.00 -4.15 -6.32
C TYR A 16 10.40 -4.61 -5.87
N ILE A 17 11.32 -4.92 -6.79
CA ILE A 17 12.66 -5.42 -6.43
C ILE A 17 13.46 -4.40 -5.61
N ASP A 18 13.31 -3.11 -5.90
CA ASP A 18 14.06 -2.03 -5.28
C ASP A 18 13.43 -1.49 -3.98
N GLY A 19 12.24 -1.94 -3.57
CA GLY A 19 11.57 -1.50 -2.33
C GLY A 19 11.00 -0.07 -2.39
N LEU A 20 11.37 0.74 -3.39
CA LEU A 20 10.89 2.13 -3.58
C LEU A 20 9.37 2.22 -3.72
N SER A 21 8.77 1.25 -4.42
CA SER A 21 7.32 1.18 -4.58
C SER A 21 6.58 0.84 -3.29
N GLU A 22 7.22 0.09 -2.38
CA GLU A 22 6.68 -0.25 -1.06
C GLU A 22 6.76 0.94 -0.13
N ILE A 23 7.87 1.69 -0.16
CA ILE A 23 8.00 2.95 0.55
C ILE A 23 6.92 3.92 0.10
N ALA A 24 6.72 4.09 -1.21
CA ALA A 24 5.70 4.99 -1.72
C ALA A 24 4.29 4.58 -1.28
N GLY A 25 3.93 3.29 -1.43
CA GLY A 25 2.64 2.77 -0.98
C GLY A 25 2.44 2.90 0.54
N GLY A 26 3.47 2.57 1.30
CA GLY A 26 3.49 2.68 2.77
C GLY A 26 3.34 4.11 3.24
N LEU A 27 3.95 5.09 2.57
CA LEU A 27 3.77 6.52 2.86
C LEU A 27 2.33 6.97 2.64
N VAL A 28 1.67 6.52 1.57
CA VAL A 28 0.24 6.84 1.35
C VAL A 28 -0.61 6.28 2.48
N ILE A 29 -0.40 5.02 2.85
CA ILE A 29 -1.14 4.36 3.94
C ILE A 29 -0.85 5.04 5.29
N LEU A 30 0.40 5.42 5.54
CA LEU A 30 0.79 6.14 6.75
C LEU A 30 0.13 7.52 6.83
N LEU A 31 0.06 8.26 5.72
CA LEU A 31 -0.63 9.55 5.67
C LEU A 31 -2.12 9.39 5.98
N LEU A 32 -2.77 8.32 5.51
CA LEU A 32 -4.15 8.02 5.89
C LEU A 32 -4.27 7.80 7.40
N GLY A 33 -3.42 6.96 7.98
CA GLY A 33 -3.42 6.72 9.43
C GLY A 33 -3.16 7.99 10.25
N LEU A 34 -2.32 8.90 9.77
CA LEU A 34 -2.10 10.20 10.41
C LEU A 34 -3.35 11.09 10.32
N THR A 35 -4.08 11.08 9.21
CA THR A 35 -5.36 11.82 9.13
C THR A 35 -6.41 11.26 10.08
N ASP A 36 -6.47 9.94 10.25
CA ASP A 36 -7.36 9.29 11.22
C ASP A 36 -6.93 9.57 12.66
N LEU A 37 -5.63 9.64 12.93
CA LEU A 37 -5.10 10.00 14.25
C LEU A 37 -5.43 11.45 14.60
N LEU A 38 -5.25 12.37 13.65
CA LEU A 38 -5.69 13.76 13.82
C LEU A 38 -7.21 13.84 14.04
N ALA A 39 -7.98 12.98 13.37
CA ALA A 39 -9.42 12.91 13.59
C ALA A 39 -9.81 12.42 14.97
N ALA A 40 -9.11 11.41 15.47
CA ALA A 40 -9.32 10.88 16.81
C ALA A 40 -8.95 11.90 17.92
N LEU A 41 -8.04 12.84 17.63
CA LEU A 41 -7.63 13.91 18.56
C LEU A 41 -8.56 15.13 18.54
N VAL A 42 -9.15 15.46 17.39
CA VAL A 42 -9.93 16.70 17.17
C VAL A 42 -11.45 16.45 17.24
N THR A 43 -11.86 15.35 17.89
CA THR A 43 -13.28 14.94 17.99
C THR A 43 -14.15 16.07 18.58
N GLY A 44 -15.16 16.51 17.82
CA GLY A 44 -16.13 17.52 18.29
C GLY A 44 -16.49 18.61 17.26
N LEU A 45 -15.74 18.74 16.16
CA LEU A 45 -16.06 19.71 15.11
C LEU A 45 -17.07 19.13 14.09
N PRO A 46 -18.22 19.79 13.84
CA PRO A 46 -19.30 19.25 13.01
C PRO A 46 -18.92 19.04 11.53
N TYR A 47 -17.91 19.76 11.04
CA TYR A 47 -17.44 19.66 9.66
C TYR A 47 -16.30 18.66 9.46
N TRP A 48 -15.72 18.13 10.55
CA TRP A 48 -14.52 17.31 10.48
C TRP A 48 -14.75 15.96 9.78
N ASN A 49 -15.92 15.34 9.99
CA ASN A 49 -16.29 14.11 9.30
C ASN A 49 -16.43 14.31 7.78
N TRP A 50 -16.89 15.48 7.33
CA TRP A 50 -16.94 15.82 5.89
C TRP A 50 -15.55 16.06 5.31
N ILE A 51 -14.67 16.69 6.08
CA ILE A 51 -13.25 16.87 5.71
C ILE A 51 -12.57 15.52 5.52
N LEU A 52 -12.83 14.53 6.39
CA LEU A 52 -12.28 13.18 6.19
C LEU A 52 -12.93 12.45 5.01
N GLY A 53 -14.26 12.52 4.91
CA GLY A 53 -15.01 11.84 3.85
C GLY A 53 -14.61 12.28 2.44
N ILE A 54 -14.23 13.55 2.25
CA ILE A 54 -13.75 14.08 0.97
C ILE A 54 -12.21 14.11 0.91
N GLY A 55 -11.57 14.46 2.03
CA GLY A 55 -10.13 14.65 2.13
C GLY A 55 -9.35 13.36 1.99
N GLN A 56 -9.82 12.23 2.52
CA GLN A 56 -9.14 10.94 2.36
C GLN A 56 -9.14 10.46 0.90
N PRO A 57 -10.28 10.46 0.16
CA PRO A 57 -10.25 10.21 -1.27
C PRO A 57 -9.31 11.15 -2.02
N LEU A 58 -9.37 12.46 -1.76
CA LEU A 58 -8.48 13.44 -2.40
C LEU A 58 -7.01 13.17 -2.09
N LEU A 59 -6.68 12.77 -0.86
CA LEU A 59 -5.34 12.38 -0.45
C LEU A 59 -4.89 11.15 -1.22
N ILE A 60 -5.72 10.11 -1.33
CA ILE A 60 -5.42 8.90 -2.10
C ILE A 60 -5.18 9.24 -3.58
N PHE A 61 -6.06 10.03 -4.19
CA PHE A 61 -5.92 10.45 -5.58
C PHE A 61 -4.67 11.31 -5.79
N GLY A 62 -4.44 12.29 -4.92
CA GLY A 62 -3.27 13.17 -4.96
C GLY A 62 -1.97 12.39 -4.80
N ALA A 63 -1.92 11.47 -3.82
CA ALA A 63 -0.78 10.61 -3.57
C ALA A 63 -0.54 9.61 -4.70
N ALA A 64 -1.60 9.07 -5.32
CA ALA A 64 -1.49 8.20 -6.48
C ALA A 64 -0.93 8.94 -7.70
N LEU A 65 -1.38 10.17 -7.95
CA LEU A 65 -0.84 11.03 -9.01
C LEU A 65 0.62 11.41 -8.74
N LEU A 66 0.94 11.78 -7.50
CA LEU A 66 2.30 12.12 -7.09
C LEU A 66 3.22 10.92 -7.25
N THR A 67 2.84 9.75 -6.73
CA THR A 67 3.61 8.51 -6.85
C THR A 67 3.81 8.14 -8.30
N ARG A 68 2.77 8.24 -9.14
CA ARG A 68 2.86 7.95 -10.57
C ARG A 68 3.86 8.86 -11.31
N ASN A 69 3.98 10.13 -10.91
CA ASN A 69 4.83 11.10 -11.59
C ASN A 69 6.25 11.18 -11.00
N LEU A 70 6.38 10.99 -9.69
CA LEU A 70 7.63 11.19 -8.95
C LEU A 70 8.44 9.90 -8.84
N LEU A 71 7.78 8.76 -8.62
CA LEU A 71 8.47 7.48 -8.44
C LEU A 71 9.30 7.08 -9.67
N PRO A 72 8.83 7.22 -10.93
CA PRO A 72 9.67 6.97 -12.10
C PRO A 72 10.90 7.88 -12.16
N LYS A 73 10.77 9.17 -11.82
CA LYS A 73 11.89 10.12 -11.80
C LYS A 73 12.93 9.79 -10.73
N ILE A 74 12.48 9.30 -9.58
CA ILE A 74 13.39 8.81 -8.52
C ILE A 74 14.09 7.55 -9.00
N LYS A 75 13.35 6.59 -9.57
CA LYS A 75 13.93 5.37 -10.13
C LYS A 75 14.91 5.65 -11.26
N GLU A 76 14.68 6.66 -12.10
CA GLU A 76 15.61 7.11 -13.14
C GLU A 76 16.95 7.58 -12.59
N LYS A 77 16.97 8.25 -11.44
CA LYS A 77 18.22 8.72 -10.82
C LYS A 77 18.92 7.67 -9.96
N VAL A 78 18.16 6.76 -9.36
CA VAL A 78 18.66 5.86 -8.31
C VAL A 78 18.77 4.40 -8.77
N THR A 79 17.75 3.91 -9.47
CA THR A 79 17.62 2.48 -9.81
C THR A 79 18.06 2.18 -11.25
N TYR A 80 17.60 2.95 -12.22
CA TYR A 80 17.83 2.72 -13.65
C TYR A 80 19.25 2.95 -14.17
N PRO A 81 20.12 3.78 -13.57
CA PRO A 81 21.52 3.87 -14.00
C PRO A 81 22.24 2.53 -13.91
N ARG A 82 21.77 1.61 -13.05
CA ARG A 82 22.41 0.33 -12.74
C ARG A 82 21.79 -0.88 -13.43
N THR A 83 20.65 -0.73 -14.12
CA THR A 83 19.92 -1.87 -14.71
C THR A 83 19.64 -1.75 -16.20
N GLY A 84 19.99 -0.61 -16.82
CA GLY A 84 19.59 -0.28 -18.20
C GLY A 84 18.12 0.13 -18.29
N TYR A 85 17.84 1.16 -19.09
CA TYR A 85 16.48 1.68 -19.29
C TYR A 85 15.82 1.00 -20.51
N VAL A 86 14.75 0.24 -20.28
CA VAL A 86 13.90 -0.27 -21.37
C VAL A 86 12.62 0.55 -21.40
N GLU A 87 12.55 1.50 -22.33
CA GLU A 87 11.35 2.32 -22.53
C GLU A 87 10.25 1.49 -23.18
N TYR A 88 9.17 1.20 -22.45
CA TYR A 88 8.02 0.50 -23.00
C TYR A 88 7.03 1.47 -23.66
N ARG A 89 6.56 1.07 -24.85
CA ARG A 89 5.59 1.79 -25.69
C ARG A 89 4.31 2.16 -24.92
N LYS A 90 3.96 3.46 -24.89
CA LYS A 90 2.73 3.98 -24.27
C LYS A 90 1.49 3.33 -24.91
N ARG A 91 0.67 2.63 -24.12
CA ARG A 91 -0.57 1.94 -24.57
C ARG A 91 -1.81 2.85 -24.59
N THR A 92 -2.77 2.44 -25.40
CA THR A 92 -3.98 3.15 -25.87
C THR A 92 -4.94 3.63 -24.76
N PRO A 93 -5.68 4.73 -25.01
CA PRO A 93 -6.48 5.43 -23.99
C PRO A 93 -7.69 4.65 -23.44
N SER A 94 -8.26 3.68 -24.17
CA SER A 94 -9.47 2.93 -23.73
C SER A 94 -9.24 2.04 -22.51
N GLN A 95 -7.99 1.70 -22.18
CA GLN A 95 -7.65 0.93 -20.97
C GLN A 95 -7.45 1.82 -19.73
N LYS A 96 -7.36 3.15 -19.89
CA LYS A 96 -7.13 4.07 -18.76
C LYS A 96 -8.33 4.15 -17.82
N LEU A 97 -9.54 4.20 -18.39
CA LEU A 97 -10.77 4.34 -17.61
C LEU A 97 -11.07 3.06 -16.81
N ARG A 98 -10.95 1.88 -17.44
CA ARG A 98 -11.12 0.58 -16.75
C ARG A 98 -10.09 0.38 -15.62
N ARG A 99 -8.88 0.91 -15.75
CA ARG A 99 -7.83 0.84 -14.73
C ARG A 99 -8.11 1.71 -13.50
N ILE A 100 -8.96 2.73 -13.63
CA ILE A 100 -9.39 3.59 -12.51
C ILE A 100 -10.73 3.08 -11.96
N LEU A 101 -11.69 2.78 -12.83
CA LEU A 101 -13.02 2.31 -12.45
C LEU A 101 -12.99 0.99 -11.70
N LEU A 102 -12.14 0.04 -12.08
CA LEU A 102 -12.11 -1.27 -11.43
C LEU A 102 -11.67 -1.21 -9.96
N PRO A 103 -10.51 -0.61 -9.60
CA PRO A 103 -10.14 -0.47 -8.20
C PRO A 103 -11.09 0.44 -7.42
N PHE A 104 -11.65 1.47 -8.06
CA PHE A 104 -12.66 2.32 -7.43
C PHE A 104 -13.94 1.53 -7.10
N LEU A 105 -14.44 0.73 -8.04
CA LEU A 105 -15.62 -0.11 -7.84
C LEU A 105 -15.38 -1.17 -6.77
N VAL A 106 -14.20 -1.80 -6.77
CA VAL A 106 -13.82 -2.78 -5.74
C VAL A 106 -13.74 -2.12 -4.37
N ALA A 107 -13.10 -0.95 -4.26
CA ALA A 107 -13.05 -0.20 -3.01
C ALA A 107 -14.46 0.21 -2.55
N PHE A 108 -15.31 0.67 -3.46
CA PHE A 108 -16.70 1.02 -3.16
C PHE A 108 -17.51 -0.19 -2.65
N LEU A 109 -17.39 -1.34 -3.31
CA LEU A 109 -18.08 -2.57 -2.90
C LEU A 109 -17.59 -3.06 -1.53
N ILE A 110 -16.28 -3.00 -1.27
CA ILE A 110 -15.73 -3.34 0.05
C ILE A 110 -16.24 -2.38 1.11
N SER A 111 -16.21 -1.06 0.86
CA SER A 111 -16.74 -0.06 1.80
C SER A 111 -18.23 -0.23 2.06
N ALA A 112 -19.03 -0.52 1.02
CA ALA A 112 -20.46 -0.77 1.15
C ALA A 112 -20.74 -2.05 1.96
N LEU A 113 -19.99 -3.13 1.69
CA LEU A 113 -20.10 -4.38 2.43
C LEU A 113 -19.75 -4.18 3.90
N LEU A 114 -18.64 -3.50 4.18
CA LEU A 114 -18.22 -3.15 5.54
C LEU A 114 -19.29 -2.29 6.24
N GLY A 115 -19.89 -1.31 5.56
CA GLY A 115 -20.97 -0.49 6.10
C GLY A 115 -22.22 -1.29 6.50
N VAL A 116 -22.59 -2.33 5.75
CA VAL A 116 -23.68 -3.24 6.13
C VAL A 116 -23.32 -4.08 7.36
N PHE A 117 -22.08 -4.59 7.42
CA PHE A 117 -21.60 -5.36 8.56
C PHE A 117 -21.51 -4.55 9.85
N ASN A 118 -21.32 -3.23 9.75
CA ASN A 118 -21.30 -2.32 10.91
C ASN A 118 -22.62 -2.34 11.72
N GLN A 119 -23.74 -2.74 11.12
CA GLN A 119 -25.02 -2.87 11.83
C GLN A 119 -25.23 -4.24 12.47
N LEU A 120 -24.43 -5.24 12.09
CA LEU A 120 -24.61 -6.64 12.46
C LEU A 120 -23.58 -7.13 13.49
N ILE A 121 -22.43 -6.48 13.58
CA ILE A 121 -21.30 -6.88 14.41
C ILE A 121 -21.10 -5.86 15.54
N PRO A 122 -20.86 -6.30 16.79
CA PRO A 122 -20.49 -5.38 17.87
C PRO A 122 -19.23 -4.58 17.52
N ASP A 123 -19.23 -3.28 17.80
CA ASP A 123 -18.13 -2.32 17.52
C ASP A 123 -16.74 -2.86 17.90
N ARG A 124 -16.66 -3.64 18.98
CA ARG A 124 -15.44 -4.30 19.44
C ARG A 124 -14.72 -5.12 18.36
N TYR A 125 -15.45 -5.79 17.47
CA TYR A 125 -14.87 -6.67 16.44
C TYR A 125 -14.57 -5.93 15.13
N TRP A 126 -14.94 -4.66 15.03
CA TRP A 126 -14.68 -3.85 13.85
C TRP A 126 -13.18 -3.75 13.49
N PRO A 127 -12.25 -3.52 14.43
CA PRO A 127 -10.81 -3.47 14.13
C PRO A 127 -10.29 -4.80 13.57
N LEU A 128 -10.82 -5.92 14.07
CA LEU A 128 -10.45 -7.26 13.62
C LEU A 128 -10.94 -7.51 12.19
N LEU A 129 -12.17 -7.12 11.86
CA LEU A 129 -12.72 -7.24 10.51
C LEU A 129 -11.93 -6.39 9.51
N LEU A 130 -11.67 -5.13 9.84
CA LEU A 130 -10.88 -4.22 9.01
C LEU A 130 -9.47 -4.79 8.75
N ALA A 131 -8.78 -5.21 9.81
CA ALA A 131 -7.47 -5.82 9.71
C ALA A 131 -7.48 -7.15 8.94
N ALA A 132 -8.53 -7.95 9.06
CA ALA A 132 -8.67 -9.19 8.30
C ALA A 132 -8.84 -8.91 6.81
N CYS A 133 -9.70 -7.97 6.43
CA CYS A 133 -9.85 -7.55 5.04
C CYS A 133 -8.54 -7.01 4.46
N MET A 134 -7.83 -6.15 5.19
CA MET A 134 -6.54 -5.62 4.74
C MET A 134 -5.46 -6.71 4.67
N GLY A 135 -5.33 -7.53 5.72
CA GLY A 135 -4.36 -8.62 5.78
C GLY A 135 -4.56 -9.64 4.67
N LEU A 136 -5.81 -9.97 4.33
CA LEU A 136 -6.14 -10.82 3.18
C LEU A 136 -5.76 -10.16 1.85
N ALA A 137 -6.06 -8.87 1.68
CA ALA A 137 -5.71 -8.14 0.45
C ALA A 137 -4.18 -8.08 0.25
N ILE A 138 -3.41 -7.83 1.32
CA ILE A 138 -1.94 -7.79 1.30
C ILE A 138 -1.38 -9.18 1.03
N THR A 139 -1.91 -10.21 1.69
CA THR A 139 -1.50 -11.61 1.45
C THR A 139 -1.77 -12.03 0.01
N TYR A 140 -2.94 -11.66 -0.53
CA TYR A 140 -3.28 -11.89 -1.93
C TYR A 140 -2.31 -11.18 -2.88
N LEU A 141 -1.92 -9.94 -2.60
CA LEU A 141 -0.86 -9.25 -3.33
C LEU A 141 0.47 -10.01 -3.24
N GLY A 142 0.81 -10.56 -2.08
CA GLY A 142 2.00 -11.39 -1.88
C GLY A 142 2.02 -12.66 -2.72
N ILE A 143 0.89 -13.36 -2.82
CA ILE A 143 0.70 -14.53 -3.69
C ILE A 143 0.84 -14.12 -5.16
N TRP A 144 0.22 -13.00 -5.53
CA TRP A 144 0.18 -12.54 -6.91
C TRP A 144 1.54 -12.01 -7.41
N LEU A 145 2.33 -11.38 -6.53
CA LEU A 145 3.65 -10.83 -6.83
C LEU A 145 4.81 -11.82 -6.54
N ASP A 146 4.52 -12.96 -5.91
CA ASP A 146 5.50 -13.96 -5.44
C ASP A 146 6.55 -13.34 -4.50
N LEU A 147 6.07 -12.56 -3.51
CA LEU A 147 6.91 -11.84 -2.56
C LEU A 147 6.62 -12.32 -1.13
N ARG A 148 7.57 -13.08 -0.57
CA ARG A 148 7.43 -13.70 0.77
C ARG A 148 7.17 -12.68 1.90
N ARG A 149 7.67 -11.45 1.75
CA ARG A 149 7.54 -10.39 2.76
C ARG A 149 6.09 -9.93 2.99
N PHE A 150 5.24 -9.98 1.97
CA PHE A 150 3.83 -9.56 2.08
C PHE A 150 3.02 -10.51 2.98
N TYR A 151 3.42 -11.78 3.12
CA TYR A 151 2.77 -12.68 4.10
C TYR A 151 3.03 -12.23 5.54
N LEU A 152 4.23 -11.72 5.84
CA LEU A 152 4.56 -11.19 7.16
C LEU A 152 3.76 -9.92 7.46
N GLU A 153 3.59 -9.06 6.46
CA GLU A 153 2.79 -7.84 6.59
C GLU A 153 1.30 -8.15 6.77
N GLY A 154 0.77 -9.15 6.04
CA GLY A 154 -0.59 -9.64 6.23
C GLY A 154 -0.84 -10.23 7.61
N PHE A 155 0.11 -11.04 8.10
CA PHE A 155 0.07 -11.58 9.47
C PHE A 155 0.16 -10.49 10.53
N PHE A 156 1.08 -9.53 10.38
CA PHE A 156 1.20 -8.38 11.27
C PHE A 156 -0.11 -7.59 11.36
N CYS A 157 -0.76 -7.35 10.22
CA CYS A 157 -2.05 -6.66 10.17
C CYS A 157 -3.12 -7.40 10.99
N LEU A 158 -3.23 -8.72 10.83
CA LEU A 158 -4.16 -9.55 11.61
C LEU A 158 -3.89 -9.48 13.12
N VAL A 159 -2.63 -9.61 13.54
CA VAL A 159 -2.23 -9.53 14.95
C VAL A 159 -2.56 -8.16 15.53
N LEU A 160 -2.30 -7.08 14.78
CA LEU A 160 -2.61 -5.73 15.19
C LEU A 160 -4.13 -5.53 15.36
N GLY A 161 -4.95 -5.97 14.41
CA GLY A 161 -6.40 -5.89 14.52
C GLY A 161 -6.98 -6.69 15.69
N ALA A 162 -6.44 -7.89 15.95
CA ALA A 162 -6.83 -8.69 17.10
C ALA A 162 -6.48 -8.01 18.43
N ALA A 163 -5.29 -7.41 18.53
CA ALA A 163 -4.87 -6.67 19.72
C ALA A 163 -5.74 -5.43 19.97
N LEU A 164 -6.09 -4.67 18.92
CA LEU A 164 -6.94 -3.48 19.05
C LEU A 164 -8.40 -3.85 19.37
N SER A 165 -8.92 -4.93 18.78
CA SER A 165 -10.23 -5.49 19.12
C SER A 165 -10.28 -5.99 20.57
N TRP A 166 -9.20 -6.60 21.06
CA TRP A 166 -9.08 -6.99 22.46
C TRP A 166 -9.12 -5.77 23.38
N ALA A 167 -8.41 -4.70 23.02
CA ALA A 167 -8.33 -3.43 23.76
C ALA A 167 -9.64 -2.61 23.74
N ASN A 168 -10.61 -2.97 22.88
CA ASN A 168 -11.91 -2.31 22.77
C ASN A 168 -11.81 -0.79 22.52
N LEU A 169 -10.87 -0.40 21.66
CA LEU A 169 -10.70 0.99 21.24
C LEU A 169 -11.85 1.42 20.34
N SER A 170 -12.17 2.72 20.35
CA SER A 170 -13.17 3.24 19.40
C SER A 170 -12.67 3.16 17.96
N ASP A 171 -13.61 3.12 17.01
CA ASP A 171 -13.34 2.91 15.59
C ASP A 171 -12.29 3.86 15.01
N GLN A 172 -12.31 5.13 15.44
CA GLN A 172 -11.40 6.16 14.96
C GLN A 172 -9.95 5.88 15.39
N TRP A 173 -9.74 5.51 16.66
CA TRP A 173 -8.43 5.14 17.17
C TRP A 173 -7.95 3.82 16.53
N ALA A 174 -8.84 2.86 16.36
CA ALA A 174 -8.51 1.59 15.73
C ALA A 174 -8.05 1.75 14.28
N ALA A 175 -8.79 2.51 13.45
CA ALA A 175 -8.40 2.82 12.08
C ALA A 175 -7.05 3.55 12.03
N ALA A 176 -6.87 4.56 12.88
CA ALA A 176 -5.62 5.30 12.99
C ALA A 176 -4.42 4.38 13.28
N TYR A 177 -4.53 3.48 14.26
CA TYR A 177 -3.45 2.55 14.60
C TYR A 177 -3.20 1.51 13.51
N ILE A 178 -4.26 0.97 12.88
CA ILE A 178 -4.12 0.00 11.79
C ILE A 178 -3.39 0.62 10.60
N PHE A 179 -3.86 1.76 10.10
CA PHE A 179 -3.26 2.41 8.94
C PHE A 179 -1.86 2.96 9.26
N SER A 180 -1.66 3.59 10.42
CA SER A 180 -0.34 4.11 10.79
C SER A 180 0.67 2.98 10.99
N GLY A 181 0.28 1.91 11.70
CA GLY A 181 1.13 0.75 11.95
C GLY A 181 1.49 0.01 10.67
N LEU A 182 0.50 -0.21 9.80
CA LEU A 182 0.72 -0.85 8.51
C LEU A 182 1.60 0.00 7.59
N GLY A 183 1.33 1.30 7.50
CA GLY A 183 2.10 2.25 6.70
C GLY A 183 3.55 2.32 7.15
N LEU A 184 3.80 2.40 8.46
CA LEU A 184 5.15 2.34 9.03
C LEU A 184 5.85 1.02 8.71
N MET A 185 5.16 -0.11 8.88
CA MET A 185 5.72 -1.43 8.57
C MET A 185 6.15 -1.53 7.10
N TRP A 186 5.31 -1.06 6.17
CA TRP A 186 5.61 -1.03 4.73
C TRP A 186 6.79 -0.11 4.40
N VAL A 187 6.86 1.07 5.01
CA VAL A 187 7.98 2.00 4.83
C VAL A 187 9.28 1.38 5.33
N ILE A 188 9.28 0.77 6.52
CA ILE A 188 10.46 0.13 7.10
C ILE A 188 10.89 -1.07 6.25
N SER A 189 9.95 -1.94 5.89
CA SER A 189 10.17 -3.11 5.02
C SER A 189 10.80 -2.69 3.68
N GLY A 190 10.18 -1.71 3.00
CA GLY A 190 10.66 -1.17 1.74
C GLY A 190 12.02 -0.49 1.85
N PHE A 191 12.29 0.23 2.95
CA PHE A 191 13.57 0.89 3.18
C PHE A 191 14.72 -0.11 3.43
N ILE A 192 14.47 -1.18 4.19
CA ILE A 192 15.43 -2.27 4.37
C ILE A 192 15.77 -2.93 3.04
N VAL A 193 14.75 -3.19 2.21
CA VAL A 193 14.93 -3.77 0.86
C VAL A 193 15.75 -2.82 -0.02
N PHE A 194 15.43 -1.53 0.00
CA PHE A 194 16.10 -0.51 -0.78
C PHE A 194 17.59 -0.38 -0.41
N ILE A 195 17.93 -0.35 0.88
CA ILE A 195 19.34 -0.35 1.33
C ILE A 195 20.06 -1.62 0.88
N ARG A 196 19.44 -2.80 1.05
CA ARG A 196 20.04 -4.07 0.62
C ARG A 196 20.27 -4.08 -0.89
N TYR A 197 19.31 -3.56 -1.67
CA TYR A 197 19.42 -3.43 -3.11
C TYR A 197 20.62 -2.55 -3.51
N LEU A 198 20.76 -1.35 -2.91
CA LEU A 198 21.87 -0.45 -3.19
C LEU A 198 23.23 -1.04 -2.83
N ARG A 199 23.33 -1.76 -1.71
CA ARG A 199 24.58 -2.43 -1.29
C ARG A 199 24.94 -3.59 -2.23
N SER A 200 23.96 -4.41 -2.61
CA SER A 200 24.20 -5.57 -3.48
C SER A 200 24.59 -5.18 -4.91
N THR A 201 24.06 -4.07 -5.43
CA THR A 201 24.42 -3.54 -6.74
C THR A 201 25.79 -2.89 -6.73
N ALA A 202 26.10 -2.08 -5.71
CA ALA A 202 27.43 -1.48 -5.55
C ALA A 202 28.56 -2.52 -5.44
N ALA A 203 28.33 -3.62 -4.70
CA ALA A 203 29.33 -4.70 -4.58
C ALA A 203 29.58 -5.43 -5.91
N ARG A 204 28.57 -5.56 -6.78
CA ARG A 204 28.72 -6.17 -8.12
C ARG A 204 29.45 -5.26 -9.10
N GLU A 205 29.22 -3.95 -9.03
CA GLU A 205 29.94 -2.97 -9.85
C GLU A 205 31.43 -2.93 -9.50
N GLN A 206 31.80 -3.08 -8.23
CA GLN A 206 33.20 -3.11 -7.79
C GLN A 206 33.93 -4.39 -8.23
N GLY A 207 33.30 -5.56 -8.11
CA GLY A 207 33.92 -6.82 -8.54
C GLY A 207 34.08 -6.99 -10.06
N ALA A 208 33.31 -6.26 -10.87
CA ALA A 208 33.44 -6.27 -12.33
C ALA A 208 34.50 -5.28 -12.86
N GLY A 209 35.04 -4.40 -12.00
CA GLY A 209 36.14 -3.48 -12.36
C GLY A 209 37.53 -4.03 -12.03
N ASP A 210 37.59 -5.13 -11.28
CA ASP A 210 38.83 -5.79 -10.84
C ASP A 210 39.19 -7.05 -11.67
N GLU A 211 38.39 -7.39 -12.69
CA GLU A 211 38.66 -8.43 -13.72
C GLU A 211 39.15 -7.80 -15.03
#